data_AF-A0A9E3I7M6-F1
#
_entry.id   AF-A0A9E3I7M6-F1
#
_cell.length_a   1.000
_cell.length_b   1.000
_cell.length_c   1.000
_cell.angle_alpha   90.00
_cell.angle_beta   90.00
_cell.angle_gamma   90.00
#
_symmetry.space_group_name_H-M   'P 1'
#
loop_
_entity.id
_entity.type
_entity.pdbx_description
1 polymer ?
#
loop_
_entity_poly.entity_id
_entity_poly.type
_entity_poly.pdbx_seq_one_letter_code
_entity_poly.pdbx_strand_id
1 'polypeptide(L)'
;MKSLSRRIFLKTTAAVGTGISILSSTQAKNSIAPEKSKKPNIVFFFVDDMGWQDTSEPFHTEITKLNQRYYTPNMERLADEGLKFTQAYACSLCSPSRVSLMTGLNSYQHNVTNWTLRPNKSPDSKHPTLNPPKWNLNGMSPMASGLFLIN
;
A
#
# COMPACT_ATOMS: atom_id res chain seq x y z
N MET A 1 3.46 27.21 28.05
CA MET A 1 4.77 26.89 28.67
C MET A 1 4.56 26.92 30.18
N LYS A 2 4.64 25.82 30.95
CA LYS A 2 5.86 25.06 31.28
C LYS A 2 5.54 23.55 31.42
N SER A 3 6.41 22.73 30.82
CA SER A 3 6.39 21.27 30.79
C SER A 3 6.57 20.66 32.19
N LEU A 4 5.61 19.85 32.65
CA LEU A 4 5.83 18.97 33.81
C LEU A 4 6.78 17.83 33.41
N SER A 5 7.91 17.72 34.13
CA SER A 5 8.99 16.81 33.79
C SER A 5 8.87 15.46 34.50
N ARG A 6 9.07 14.37 33.75
CA ARG A 6 9.03 12.95 34.14
C ARG A 6 9.78 12.57 35.43
N ARG A 7 10.64 13.45 35.95
CA ARG A 7 11.48 13.22 37.15
C ARG A 7 10.72 13.31 38.48
N ILE A 8 9.54 13.93 38.51
CA ILE A 8 8.72 14.03 39.74
C ILE A 8 7.96 12.73 40.01
N PHE A 9 7.49 12.06 38.95
CA PHE A 9 6.70 10.83 39.06
C PHE A 9 7.52 9.63 39.57
N LEU A 10 8.81 9.57 39.26
CA LEU A 10 9.66 8.44 39.66
C LEU A 10 10.12 8.49 41.12
N LYS A 11 9.99 9.64 41.81
CA LYS A 11 10.44 9.79 43.21
C LYS A 11 9.37 9.40 44.23
N THR A 12 8.10 9.34 43.85
CA THR A 12 6.99 9.07 44.79
C THR A 12 6.76 7.58 45.07
N THR A 13 7.38 6.66 44.33
CA THR A 13 7.13 5.21 44.49
C THR A 13 8.18 4.46 45.30
N ALA A 14 9.22 5.13 45.83
CA ALA A 14 10.35 4.45 46.48
C ALA A 14 10.32 4.42 48.02
N ALA A 15 9.25 4.89 48.68
CA ALA A 15 9.25 5.03 50.14
C ALA A 15 7.92 4.67 50.82
N VAL A 16 7.48 3.41 50.72
CA VAL A 16 6.71 2.73 51.79
C VAL A 16 7.06 1.24 51.75
N GLY A 17 7.87 0.79 52.71
CA GLY A 17 8.24 -0.61 52.89
C GLY A 17 7.24 -1.41 53.73
N THR A 18 7.27 -2.73 53.50
CA THR A 18 7.12 -3.83 54.47
C THR A 18 5.92 -3.85 55.44
N GLY A 19 5.00 -4.80 55.21
CA GLY A 19 4.01 -5.24 56.20
C GLY A 19 2.99 -6.28 55.67
N ILE A 20 3.27 -7.56 55.91
CA ILE A 20 2.42 -8.77 55.99
C ILE A 20 0.94 -8.66 55.54
N SER A 21 0.55 -9.51 54.56
CA SER A 21 -0.55 -10.50 54.71
C SER A 21 -0.66 -11.37 53.46
N ILE A 22 -0.32 -12.65 53.62
CA ILE A 22 -0.62 -13.71 52.65
C ILE A 22 -2.12 -14.01 52.78
N LEU A 23 -2.94 -13.34 51.99
CA LEU A 23 -4.27 -13.85 51.64
C LEU A 23 -4.15 -14.50 50.27
N SER A 24 -4.11 -15.84 50.25
CA SER A 24 -4.39 -16.63 49.06
C SER A 24 -5.84 -16.41 48.67
N SER A 25 -6.10 -15.38 47.88
CA SER A 25 -7.31 -15.33 47.07
C SER A 25 -7.09 -16.31 45.90
N THR A 26 -7.91 -17.35 45.87
CA THR A 26 -8.08 -18.21 44.70
C THR A 26 -8.54 -17.34 43.54
N GLN A 27 -7.58 -16.86 42.75
CA GLN A 27 -7.87 -16.16 41.51
C GLN A 27 -8.46 -17.20 40.56
N ALA A 28 -9.79 -17.19 40.45
CA ALA A 28 -10.50 -17.92 39.42
C ALA A 28 -9.84 -17.55 38.10
N LYS A 29 -9.17 -18.53 37.48
CA LYS A 29 -8.69 -18.42 36.11
C LYS A 29 -9.93 -18.31 35.23
N ASN A 30 -10.46 -17.10 35.09
CA ASN A 30 -11.27 -16.73 33.95
C ASN A 30 -10.34 -16.85 32.75
N SER A 31 -10.30 -18.04 32.18
CA SER A 31 -9.78 -18.29 30.85
C SER A 31 -10.65 -17.48 29.89
N ILE A 32 -10.29 -16.21 29.70
CA ILE A 32 -10.73 -15.41 28.57
C ILE A 32 -10.11 -16.12 27.37
N ALA A 33 -10.89 -17.02 26.76
CA ALA A 33 -10.53 -17.58 25.48
C ALA A 33 -10.26 -16.40 24.54
N PRO A 34 -9.11 -16.35 23.84
CA PRO A 34 -8.82 -15.25 22.95
C PRO A 34 -9.96 -15.18 21.93
N GLU A 35 -10.69 -14.06 21.95
CA GLU A 35 -11.73 -13.82 20.95
C GLU A 35 -11.05 -13.98 19.59
N LYS A 36 -11.57 -14.90 18.77
CA LYS A 36 -10.95 -15.27 17.51
C LYS A 36 -11.03 -14.04 16.61
N SER A 37 -9.97 -13.22 16.62
CA SER A 37 -9.90 -11.95 15.90
C SER A 37 -10.35 -12.19 14.46
N LYS A 38 -11.47 -11.55 14.09
CA LYS A 38 -12.04 -11.72 12.76
C LYS A 38 -11.01 -11.19 11.77
N LYS A 39 -10.60 -12.04 10.82
CA LYS A 39 -9.69 -11.64 9.75
C LYS A 39 -10.31 -10.46 8.99
N PRO A 40 -9.55 -9.38 8.72
CA PRO A 40 -10.08 -8.27 7.95
C PRO A 40 -10.33 -8.70 6.50
N ASN A 41 -11.35 -8.12 5.88
CA ASN A 41 -11.50 -8.19 4.43
C ASN A 41 -10.55 -7.17 3.79
N ILE A 42 -9.89 -7.57 2.70
CA ILE A 42 -8.99 -6.69 1.95
C ILE A 42 -9.65 -6.40 0.60
N VAL A 43 -9.95 -5.13 0.35
CA VAL A 43 -10.45 -4.63 -0.94
C VAL A 43 -9.40 -3.69 -1.52
N PHE A 44 -8.97 -3.94 -2.75
CA PHE A 44 -7.94 -3.17 -3.42
C PHE A 44 -8.49 -2.56 -4.71
N PHE A 45 -8.39 -1.24 -4.83
CA PHE A 45 -8.77 -0.50 -6.03
C PHE A 45 -7.51 -0.11 -6.80
N PHE A 46 -7.47 -0.46 -8.09
CA PHE A 46 -6.39 -0.08 -8.99
C PHE A 46 -6.96 0.70 -10.16
N VAL A 47 -6.60 1.97 -10.26
CA VAL A 47 -7.15 2.92 -11.24
C VAL A 47 -6.12 3.14 -12.34
N ASP A 48 -6.55 3.01 -13.60
CA ASP A 48 -5.68 3.23 -14.77
C ASP A 48 -5.50 4.72 -15.05
N ASP A 49 -4.28 5.12 -15.41
CA ASP A 49 -3.92 6.48 -15.85
C ASP A 49 -4.34 7.64 -14.93
N MET A 50 -4.60 7.37 -13.63
CA MET A 50 -4.91 8.41 -12.66
C MET A 50 -3.64 9.09 -12.15
N GLY A 51 -3.43 10.34 -12.53
CA GLY A 51 -2.34 11.16 -12.00
C GLY A 51 -2.61 11.61 -10.55
N TRP A 52 -1.54 11.99 -9.84
CA TRP A 52 -1.64 12.46 -8.45
C TRP A 52 -2.44 13.76 -8.28
N GLN A 53 -2.69 14.49 -9.38
CA GLN A 53 -3.50 15.71 -9.43
C GLN A 53 -4.93 15.47 -9.94
N ASP A 54 -5.27 14.26 -10.38
CA ASP A 54 -6.55 13.96 -11.04
C ASP A 54 -7.70 13.73 -10.05
N THR A 55 -7.62 14.37 -8.90
CA THR A 55 -8.57 14.18 -7.80
C THR A 55 -8.73 15.45 -7.00
N SER A 56 -9.84 15.60 -6.27
CA SER A 56 -10.02 16.74 -5.38
C SER A 56 -9.10 16.70 -4.15
N GLU A 57 -8.65 15.51 -3.77
CA GLU A 57 -7.72 15.30 -2.65
C GLU A 57 -6.27 15.58 -3.09
N PRO A 58 -5.53 16.47 -2.40
CA PRO A 58 -4.13 16.77 -2.76
C PRO A 58 -3.19 15.66 -2.27
N PHE A 59 -2.60 14.88 -3.19
CA PHE A 59 -1.56 13.88 -2.89
C PHE A 59 -0.14 14.48 -2.84
N HIS A 60 -0.03 15.79 -2.59
CA HIS A 60 1.23 16.52 -2.48
C HIS A 60 1.13 17.62 -1.41
N THR A 61 2.24 18.34 -1.14
CA THR A 61 2.28 19.42 -0.15
C THR A 61 1.49 20.65 -0.57
N GLU A 62 1.33 20.87 -1.87
CA GLU A 62 0.62 22.03 -2.43
C GLU A 62 -0.68 21.60 -3.09
N ILE A 63 -1.72 22.41 -2.90
CA ILE A 63 -3.00 22.26 -3.59
C ILE A 63 -2.87 22.87 -4.98
N THR A 64 -3.16 22.09 -6.01
CA THR A 64 -3.08 22.56 -7.39
C THR A 64 -4.45 23.03 -7.89
N LYS A 65 -4.45 23.76 -9.01
CA LYS A 65 -5.70 24.18 -9.68
C LYS A 65 -6.53 22.98 -10.17
N LEU A 66 -5.88 21.84 -10.44
CA LEU A 66 -6.56 20.62 -10.87
C LEU A 66 -7.33 20.00 -9.70
N ASN A 67 -6.78 20.03 -8.49
CA ASN A 67 -7.51 19.58 -7.29
C ASN A 67 -8.81 20.37 -7.07
N GLN A 68 -8.82 21.66 -7.40
CA GLN A 68 -10.03 22.49 -7.29
C GLN A 68 -11.05 22.27 -8.42
N ARG A 69 -10.67 21.57 -9.49
CA ARG A 69 -11.53 21.29 -10.65
C ARG A 69 -12.29 19.98 -10.49
N TYR A 70 -11.65 18.96 -9.94
CA TYR A 70 -12.26 17.65 -9.77
C TYR A 70 -13.16 17.63 -8.52
N TYR A 71 -14.13 16.71 -8.50
CA TYR A 71 -15.02 16.49 -7.37
C TYR A 71 -15.07 15.00 -7.04
N THR A 72 -14.33 14.58 -6.01
CA THR A 72 -14.19 13.18 -5.61
C THR A 72 -14.44 12.98 -4.10
N PRO A 73 -15.67 13.22 -3.61
CA PRO A 73 -15.97 13.25 -2.18
C PRO A 73 -15.74 11.92 -1.45
N ASN A 74 -15.89 10.79 -2.15
CA ASN A 74 -15.61 9.48 -1.58
C ASN A 74 -14.11 9.25 -1.31
N MET A 75 -13.23 9.86 -2.12
CA MET A 75 -11.79 9.72 -1.93
C MET A 75 -11.27 10.68 -0.86
N GLU A 76 -11.82 11.88 -0.77
CA GLU A 76 -11.61 12.79 0.36
C GLU A 76 -11.95 12.08 1.68
N ARG A 77 -13.15 11.47 1.75
CA ARG A 77 -13.58 10.70 2.92
C ARG A 77 -12.62 9.54 3.25
N LEU A 78 -12.17 8.79 2.24
CA LEU A 78 -11.21 7.70 2.46
C LEU A 78 -9.83 8.20 2.94
N ALA A 79 -9.40 9.38 2.48
CA ALA A 79 -8.15 9.99 2.93
C ALA A 79 -8.25 10.51 4.37
N ASP A 80 -9.39 11.10 4.74
CA ASP A 80 -9.69 11.60 6.08
C ASP A 80 -9.83 10.47 7.12
N GLU A 81 -10.46 9.36 6.74
CA GLU A 81 -10.62 8.17 7.60
C GLU A 81 -9.37 7.27 7.63
N GLY A 82 -8.38 7.53 6.78
CA GLY A 82 -7.31 6.60 6.46
C GLY A 82 -5.91 7.18 6.52
N LEU A 83 -5.02 6.53 5.77
CA LEU A 83 -3.65 6.99 5.55
C LEU A 83 -3.45 7.30 4.06
N LYS A 84 -2.94 8.49 3.79
CA LYS A 84 -2.57 8.93 2.45
C LYS A 84 -1.05 8.94 2.29
N PHE A 85 -0.56 8.40 1.17
CA PHE A 85 0.85 8.47 0.79
C PHE A 85 1.07 9.58 -0.24
N THR A 86 2.01 10.48 0.03
CA THR A 86 2.42 11.55 -0.91
C THR A 86 3.57 11.14 -1.83
N GLN A 87 4.10 9.93 -1.61
CA GLN A 87 5.29 9.38 -2.27
C GLN A 87 5.06 7.90 -2.61
N ALA A 88 4.06 7.63 -3.45
CA ALA A 88 3.76 6.30 -3.98
C ALA A 88 4.11 6.27 -5.47
N TYR A 89 4.91 5.29 -5.88
CA TYR A 89 5.47 5.21 -7.23
C TYR A 89 5.02 3.93 -7.94
N ALA A 90 4.78 4.05 -9.24
CA ALA A 90 4.45 2.93 -10.12
C ALA A 90 5.35 2.96 -11.36
N CYS A 91 5.36 1.88 -12.14
CA CYS A 91 5.94 1.92 -13.47
C CYS A 91 5.09 2.83 -14.37
N SER A 92 5.72 3.53 -15.32
CA SER A 92 5.03 4.45 -16.25
C SER A 92 4.12 3.75 -17.28
N LEU A 93 3.93 2.44 -17.19
CA LEU A 93 3.14 1.64 -18.12
C LEU A 93 2.27 0.65 -17.33
N CYS A 94 1.07 0.37 -17.86
CA CYS A 94 0.06 -0.45 -17.22
C CYS A 94 0.52 -1.89 -16.96
N SER A 95 1.06 -2.59 -17.97
CA SER A 95 1.49 -3.99 -17.86
C SER A 95 2.60 -4.21 -16.82
N PRO A 96 3.75 -3.51 -16.86
CA PRO A 96 4.78 -3.67 -15.83
C PRO A 96 4.29 -3.29 -14.43
N SER A 97 3.49 -2.22 -14.30
CA SER A 97 2.93 -1.81 -13.01
C SER A 97 2.05 -2.89 -12.39
N ARG A 98 1.15 -3.50 -13.19
CA ARG A 98 0.29 -4.61 -12.75
C ARG A 98 1.09 -5.85 -12.38
N VAL A 99 2.09 -6.22 -13.19
CA VAL A 99 2.94 -7.39 -12.91
C VAL A 99 3.73 -7.17 -11.62
N SER A 100 4.33 -5.99 -11.44
CA SER A 100 5.05 -5.65 -10.21
C SER A 100 4.14 -5.69 -8.98
N LEU A 101 2.92 -5.17 -9.09
CA LEU A 101 1.92 -5.21 -8.02
C LEU A 101 1.56 -6.65 -7.61
N MET A 102 1.28 -7.54 -8.58
CA MET A 102 0.85 -8.90 -8.26
C MET A 102 1.99 -9.82 -7.80
N THR A 103 3.21 -9.59 -8.29
CA THR A 103 4.37 -10.45 -7.98
C THR A 103 5.21 -9.93 -6.82
N GLY A 104 5.10 -8.64 -6.48
CA GLY A 104 6.01 -7.96 -5.54
C GLY A 104 7.44 -7.79 -6.08
N LEU A 105 7.66 -8.04 -7.37
CA LEU A 105 8.96 -7.93 -8.02
C LEU A 105 9.06 -6.65 -8.85
N ASN A 106 10.27 -6.12 -9.02
CA ASN A 106 10.49 -5.01 -9.94
C ASN A 106 10.41 -5.47 -11.41
N SER A 107 10.12 -4.55 -12.33
CA SER A 107 10.07 -4.81 -13.79
C SER A 107 11.31 -5.46 -14.38
N TYR A 108 12.49 -5.14 -13.82
CA TYR A 108 13.73 -5.79 -14.19
C TYR A 108 13.75 -7.28 -13.81
N GLN A 109 13.17 -7.66 -12.68
CA GLN A 109 13.19 -9.04 -12.18
C GLN A 109 12.16 -9.93 -12.91
N HIS A 110 10.95 -9.40 -13.15
CA HIS A 110 9.90 -10.15 -13.86
C HIS A 110 9.97 -10.02 -15.39
N ASN A 111 10.93 -9.25 -15.92
CA ASN A 111 11.21 -9.06 -17.35
C ASN A 111 10.03 -8.54 -18.18
N VAL A 112 9.00 -7.94 -17.61
CA VAL A 112 7.93 -7.26 -18.39
C VAL A 112 8.26 -5.77 -18.30
N THR A 113 8.75 -5.20 -19.39
CA THR A 113 9.24 -3.80 -19.41
C THR A 113 8.42 -2.88 -20.31
N ASN A 114 7.50 -3.43 -21.09
CA ASN A 114 6.62 -2.69 -21.98
C ASN A 114 5.18 -3.22 -21.91
N TRP A 115 4.23 -2.53 -22.53
CA TRP A 115 2.83 -2.93 -22.57
C TRP A 115 2.60 -4.16 -23.45
N THR A 116 1.62 -4.99 -23.12
CA THR A 116 1.33 -6.24 -23.85
C THR A 116 -0.11 -6.25 -24.34
N LEU A 117 -0.32 -6.41 -25.66
CA LEU A 117 -1.67 -6.46 -26.26
C LEU A 117 -1.97 -7.73 -27.05
N ARG A 118 -0.95 -8.43 -27.56
CA ARG A 118 -1.16 -9.68 -28.28
C ARG A 118 -0.13 -10.70 -27.81
N PRO A 119 -0.54 -11.96 -27.60
CA PRO A 119 0.37 -12.99 -27.14
C PRO A 119 1.54 -13.16 -28.11
N ASN A 120 2.75 -13.29 -27.56
CA ASN A 120 4.02 -13.49 -28.27
C ASN A 120 4.31 -12.43 -29.34
N LYS A 121 3.69 -11.24 -29.25
CA LYS A 121 3.90 -10.15 -30.20
C LYS A 121 4.36 -8.91 -29.46
N SER A 122 5.52 -8.41 -29.84
CA SER A 122 5.99 -7.13 -29.30
C SER A 122 5.11 -5.98 -29.82
N PRO A 123 4.72 -5.03 -28.95
CA PRO A 123 4.23 -3.71 -29.35
C PRO A 123 5.26 -2.86 -30.09
N ASP A 124 6.56 -3.17 -29.96
CA ASP A 124 7.63 -2.33 -30.45
C ASP A 124 7.68 -2.31 -31.98
N SER A 125 7.74 -1.12 -32.55
CA SER A 125 8.05 -0.94 -33.96
C SER A 125 9.48 -1.39 -34.24
N LYS A 126 9.70 -2.06 -35.38
CA LYS A 126 11.05 -2.42 -35.83
C LYS A 126 11.81 -1.14 -36.17
N HIS A 127 13.04 -1.03 -35.67
CA HIS A 127 13.94 0.07 -36.00
C HIS A 127 15.16 -0.47 -36.78
N PRO A 128 15.71 0.26 -37.77
CA PRO A 128 16.83 -0.24 -38.59
C PRO A 128 18.10 -0.58 -37.80
N THR A 129 18.33 0.11 -36.68
CA THR A 129 19.56 -0.02 -35.88
C THR A 129 19.33 -0.44 -34.43
N LEU A 130 18.09 -0.43 -33.96
CA LEU A 130 17.76 -0.70 -32.55
C LEU A 130 16.98 -2.00 -32.46
N ASN A 131 17.59 -2.99 -31.81
CA ASN A 131 16.90 -4.22 -31.42
C ASN A 131 16.35 -4.04 -30.01
N PRO A 132 15.04 -4.18 -29.78
CA PRO A 132 14.50 -4.11 -28.43
C PRO A 132 15.08 -5.25 -27.57
N PRO A 133 15.23 -5.04 -26.25
CA PRO A 133 15.67 -6.10 -25.35
C PRO A 133 14.69 -7.27 -25.39
N LYS A 134 15.16 -8.48 -25.10
CA LYS A 134 14.29 -9.64 -25.01
C LYS A 134 13.54 -9.62 -23.68
N TRP A 135 12.34 -9.05 -23.69
CA TRP A 135 11.45 -8.98 -22.53
C TRP A 135 10.26 -9.95 -22.68
N ASN A 136 9.56 -10.22 -21.59
CA ASN A 136 8.42 -11.13 -21.52
C ASN A 136 7.16 -10.49 -22.16
N LEU A 137 6.86 -10.93 -23.38
CA LEU A 137 5.77 -10.41 -24.21
C LEU A 137 4.36 -10.81 -23.75
N ASN A 138 4.24 -11.71 -22.77
CA ASN A 138 2.96 -12.27 -22.32
C ASN A 138 2.52 -11.75 -20.95
N GLY A 139 3.22 -10.76 -20.40
CA GLY A 139 2.86 -10.17 -19.11
C GLY A 139 2.90 -11.20 -17.98
N MET A 140 1.81 -11.31 -17.21
CA MET A 140 1.66 -12.30 -16.15
C MET A 140 1.20 -13.68 -16.63
N SER A 141 0.82 -13.82 -17.89
CA SER A 141 0.27 -15.09 -18.35
C SER A 141 1.37 -16.14 -18.49
N PRO A 142 1.22 -17.32 -17.85
CA PRO A 142 2.15 -18.42 -18.01
C PRO A 142 1.98 -19.14 -19.36
N MET A 143 0.88 -18.89 -20.08
CA MET A 143 0.54 -19.58 -21.32
C MET A 143 0.60 -18.64 -22.51
N ALA A 144 1.30 -19.08 -23.57
CA ALA A 144 1.41 -18.38 -24.85
C ALA A 144 0.07 -18.08 -25.54
N SER A 145 -1.05 -18.67 -25.10
CA SER A 145 -2.40 -18.48 -25.63
C SER A 145 -3.34 -17.68 -24.73
N GLY A 146 -2.99 -17.51 -23.45
CA GLY A 146 -3.78 -16.72 -22.51
C GLY A 146 -3.22 -15.32 -22.52
N LEU A 147 -3.92 -14.36 -23.11
CA LEU A 147 -3.61 -12.97 -22.80
C LEU A 147 -4.48 -12.60 -21.60
N PHE A 148 -3.86 -12.28 -20.48
CA PHE A 148 -4.57 -11.60 -19.39
C PHE A 148 -4.77 -10.14 -19.84
N LEU A 149 -5.65 -9.96 -20.83
CA LEU A 149 -6.14 -8.65 -21.26
C LEU A 149 -6.98 -8.11 -20.12
N ILE A 150 -6.50 -7.05 -19.49
CA ILE A 150 -7.36 -6.17 -18.72
C ILE A 150 -7.10 -4.78 -19.31
N ASN A 151 -8.04 -4.38 -20.18
CA ASN A 151 -8.09 -3.21 -21.07
C ASN A 151 -7.24 -3.27 -22.34
#